data_AF-A0A835NI50-F1
#
_entry.id   AF-A0A835NI50-F1
#
_cell.length_a   1.000
_cell.length_b   1.000
_cell.length_c   1.000
_cell.angle_alpha   90.00
_cell.angle_beta   90.00
_cell.angle_gamma   90.00
#
_symmetry.space_group_name_H-M   'P 1'
#
loop_
_entity.id
_entity.type
_entity.pdbx_description
1 polymer ?
#
loop_
_entity_poly.entity_id
_entity_poly.type
_entity_poly.pdbx_seq_one_letter_code
_entity_poly.pdbx_strand_id
1 'polypeptide(L)'
;MGHALSCMEEFRNLDRDIEGSAKRWKKFVESECPEKERFPQDWKNKSALQRLCLLRALRPDRVPCALRDFVEEKLGSKYVVGRSLDFATTFEESGPAAPMFFILSPGVDPLKDVEKHDNEVHTAGRAGSAVRGTAAGVLCLGVTDPKPDQEISSHEHRII
;
A
#
# COMPACT_ATOMS: atom_id res chain seq x y z
N MET A 1 27.16 8.23 -5.58
CA MET A 1 26.07 7.28 -5.93
C MET A 1 25.84 7.13 -7.44
N GLY A 2 26.18 8.10 -8.30
CA GLY A 2 26.02 7.97 -9.76
C GLY A 2 26.91 6.94 -10.46
N HIS A 3 28.08 6.59 -9.90
CA HIS A 3 29.04 5.69 -10.54
C HIS A 3 28.56 4.24 -10.74
N ALA A 4 27.65 3.74 -9.89
CA ALA A 4 27.21 2.35 -9.99
C ALA A 4 26.29 2.10 -11.20
N LEU A 5 25.50 3.10 -11.59
CA LEU A 5 24.58 2.96 -12.73
C LEU A 5 25.35 2.92 -14.05
N SER A 6 26.39 3.75 -14.21
CA SER A 6 27.21 3.82 -15.43
C SER A 6 27.99 2.54 -15.74
N CYS A 7 28.14 1.63 -14.76
CA CYS A 7 28.76 0.31 -14.97
C CYS A 7 27.87 -0.69 -15.71
N MET A 8 26.55 -0.43 -15.77
CA MET A 8 25.61 -1.24 -16.54
C MET A 8 25.65 -0.81 -18.02
N GLU A 9 25.60 -1.77 -18.94
CA GLU A 9 25.73 -1.51 -20.37
C GLU A 9 24.66 -0.53 -20.88
N GLU A 10 23.45 -0.64 -20.34
CA GLU A 10 22.30 0.18 -20.67
C GLU A 10 22.44 1.64 -20.26
N PHE A 11 23.38 1.97 -19.37
CA PHE A 11 23.61 3.32 -18.87
C PHE A 11 25.04 3.81 -19.09
N ARG A 12 25.79 3.16 -19.99
CA ARG A 12 27.12 3.62 -20.40
C ARG A 12 27.09 5.08 -20.85
N ASN A 13 28.16 5.81 -20.48
CA ASN A 13 28.35 7.23 -20.77
C ASN A 13 27.37 8.20 -20.07
N LEU A 14 26.53 7.74 -19.14
CA LEU A 14 25.64 8.63 -18.38
C LEU A 14 26.39 9.75 -17.67
N ASP A 15 27.51 9.40 -17.02
CA ASP A 15 28.42 10.33 -16.36
C ASP A 15 28.96 11.39 -17.33
N ARG A 16 29.46 10.96 -18.50
CA ARG A 16 29.97 11.87 -19.54
C ARG A 16 28.89 12.79 -20.09
N ASP A 17 27.67 12.30 -20.27
CA ASP A 17 26.54 13.12 -20.74
C ASP A 17 26.08 14.13 -19.68
N ILE A 18 26.09 13.74 -18.40
CA ILE A 18 25.79 14.64 -17.29
C ILE A 18 26.80 15.77 -17.24
N GLU A 19 28.09 15.46 -17.33
CA GLU A 19 29.16 16.47 -17.35
C GLU A 19 29.09 17.34 -18.61
N GLY A 20 28.98 16.73 -19.79
CA GLY A 20 28.96 17.44 -21.07
C GLY A 20 27.72 18.31 -21.29
N SER A 21 26.61 18.02 -20.60
CA SER A 21 25.36 18.79 -20.66
C SER A 21 24.85 19.23 -19.29
N ALA A 22 25.76 19.60 -18.38
CA ALA A 22 25.47 19.87 -16.97
C ALA A 22 24.30 20.84 -16.75
N LYS A 23 24.17 21.93 -17.53
CA LYS A 23 23.05 22.88 -17.41
C LYS A 23 21.69 22.23 -17.62
N ARG A 24 21.58 21.31 -18.58
CA ARG A 24 20.32 20.63 -18.92
C ARG A 24 19.96 19.61 -17.85
N TRP A 25 20.93 18.83 -17.40
CA TRP A 25 20.74 17.86 -16.33
C TRP A 25 20.42 18.54 -15.00
N LYS A 26 21.11 19.64 -14.68
CA LYS A 26 20.81 20.47 -13.51
C LYS A 26 19.35 20.95 -13.53
N LYS A 27 18.87 21.48 -14.67
CA LYS A 27 17.46 21.88 -14.81
C LYS A 27 16.49 20.72 -14.55
N PHE A 28 16.76 19.54 -15.08
CA PHE A 28 15.93 18.35 -14.85
C PHE A 28 15.95 17.92 -13.38
N VAL A 29 17.14 17.83 -12.78
CA VAL A 29 17.31 17.43 -11.37
C VAL A 29 16.74 18.46 -10.41
N GLU A 30 16.74 19.75 -10.74
CA GLU A 30 16.16 20.82 -9.92
C GLU A 30 14.65 21.01 -10.14
N SER A 31 14.04 20.27 -11.07
CA SER A 31 12.59 20.31 -11.27
C SER A 31 11.84 19.89 -10.01
N GLU A 32 10.66 20.46 -9.80
CA GLU A 32 9.76 20.06 -8.71
C GLU A 32 9.25 18.63 -8.92
N CYS A 33 8.92 18.27 -10.16
CA CYS A 33 8.30 17.00 -10.55
C CYS A 33 9.08 16.35 -11.71
N PRO A 34 10.35 15.95 -11.51
CA PRO A 34 11.20 15.40 -12.56
C PRO A 34 10.65 14.10 -13.16
N GLU A 35 9.84 13.34 -12.42
CA GLU A 35 9.16 12.14 -12.90
C GLU A 35 8.12 12.43 -14.01
N LYS A 36 7.62 13.67 -14.08
CA LYS A 36 6.72 14.15 -15.15
C LYS A 36 7.47 14.79 -16.31
N GLU A 37 8.77 15.04 -16.16
CA GLU A 37 9.58 15.67 -17.20
C GLU A 37 10.14 14.66 -18.20
N ARG A 38 10.40 15.14 -19.42
CA ARG A 38 11.09 14.35 -20.42
C ARG A 38 12.59 14.37 -20.12
N PHE A 39 13.18 13.19 -19.99
CA PHE A 39 14.62 13.06 -19.76
C PHE A 39 15.46 13.79 -20.84
N PRO A 40 16.64 14.32 -20.49
CA PRO A 40 17.57 14.91 -21.44
C PRO A 40 17.99 13.96 -22.57
N GLN A 41 18.29 14.51 -23.74
CA GLN A 41 18.95 13.82 -24.86
C GLN A 41 18.28 12.48 -25.22
N ASP A 42 19.05 11.39 -25.35
CA ASP A 42 18.56 10.07 -25.72
C ASP A 42 18.08 9.24 -24.53
N TRP A 43 18.27 9.74 -23.30
CA TRP A 43 17.80 9.09 -22.07
C TRP A 43 16.27 9.03 -22.00
N LYS A 44 15.56 9.89 -22.75
CA LYS A 44 14.10 9.83 -22.95
C LYS A 44 13.61 8.56 -23.67
N ASN A 45 14.48 7.91 -24.45
CA ASN A 45 14.12 6.73 -25.24
C ASN A 45 14.26 5.43 -24.43
N LYS A 46 14.74 5.52 -23.19
CA LYS A 46 14.85 4.36 -22.28
C LYS A 46 13.47 3.85 -21.89
N SER A 47 13.39 2.56 -21.60
CA SER A 47 12.17 1.94 -21.09
C SER A 47 11.73 2.60 -19.79
N ALA A 48 10.45 2.46 -19.44
CA ALA A 48 9.91 3.04 -18.21
C ALA A 48 10.69 2.58 -16.95
N LEU A 49 11.10 1.32 -16.89
CA LEU A 49 11.92 0.79 -15.79
C LEU A 49 13.32 1.41 -15.76
N GLN A 50 13.97 1.55 -16.91
CA GLN A 50 15.29 2.19 -16.99
C GLN A 50 15.24 3.68 -16.62
N ARG A 51 14.17 4.38 -17.02
CA ARG A 51 13.93 5.78 -16.60
C ARG A 51 13.72 5.89 -15.08
N LEU A 52 13.04 4.92 -14.48
CA LEU A 52 12.90 4.83 -13.02
C LEU A 52 14.27 4.62 -12.33
N CYS A 53 15.14 3.78 -12.89
CA CYS A 53 16.51 3.61 -12.39
C CYS A 53 17.33 4.90 -12.47
N LEU A 54 17.23 5.66 -13.58
CA LEU A 54 17.87 6.97 -13.71
C LEU A 54 17.38 7.94 -12.63
N LEU A 55 16.05 8.02 -12.44
CA LEU A 55 15.48 8.91 -11.44
C LEU A 55 15.91 8.52 -10.03
N ARG A 56 15.97 7.21 -9.72
CA ARG A 56 16.50 6.73 -8.44
C ARG A 56 17.94 7.15 -8.19
N ALA A 57 18.78 7.21 -9.22
CA ALA A 57 20.16 7.64 -9.10
C ALA A 57 20.31 9.17 -8.93
N LEU A 58 19.39 9.96 -9.50
CA LEU A 58 19.49 11.42 -9.59
C LEU A 58 18.62 12.18 -8.56
N ARG A 59 17.40 11.69 -8.29
CA ARG A 59 16.38 12.26 -7.39
C ARG A 59 15.67 11.15 -6.60
N PRO A 60 16.36 10.51 -5.62
CA PRO A 60 15.80 9.41 -4.84
C PRO A 60 14.54 9.80 -4.05
N ASP A 61 14.41 11.07 -3.69
CA ASP A 61 13.24 11.65 -3.00
C ASP A 61 11.96 11.58 -3.83
N ARG A 62 12.06 11.60 -5.16
CA ARG A 62 10.91 11.55 -6.08
C ARG A 62 10.56 10.13 -6.54
N VAL A 63 11.34 9.13 -6.12
CA VAL A 63 11.11 7.72 -6.49
C VAL A 63 9.70 7.23 -6.09
N PRO A 64 9.12 7.59 -4.92
CA PRO A 64 7.75 7.19 -4.61
C PRO A 64 6.72 7.68 -5.63
N CYS A 65 6.84 8.93 -6.08
CA CYS A 65 5.96 9.50 -7.12
C CYS A 65 6.16 8.80 -8.47
N ALA A 66 7.42 8.60 -8.87
CA ALA A 66 7.75 7.92 -10.12
C ALA A 66 7.35 6.45 -10.15
N LEU A 67 7.46 5.75 -9.01
CA LEU A 67 7.05 4.36 -8.87
C LEU A 67 5.53 4.25 -8.97
N ARG A 68 4.79 5.16 -8.34
CA ARG A 68 3.33 5.27 -8.51
C ARG A 68 2.99 5.43 -9.99
N ASP A 69 3.60 6.39 -10.68
CA ASP A 69 3.34 6.62 -12.11
C ASP A 69 3.69 5.39 -12.97
N PHE A 70 4.79 4.70 -12.67
CA PHE A 70 5.19 3.47 -13.35
C PHE A 70 4.18 2.34 -13.15
N VAL A 71 3.73 2.12 -11.91
CA VAL A 71 2.72 1.10 -11.59
C VAL A 71 1.39 1.44 -12.25
N GLU A 72 1.00 2.70 -12.25
CA GLU A 72 -0.19 3.17 -12.96
C GLU A 72 -0.09 2.92 -14.47
N GLU A 73 1.05 3.24 -15.09
CA GLU A 73 1.29 2.99 -16.53
C GLU A 73 1.24 1.50 -16.87
N LYS A 74 1.78 0.63 -16.00
CA LYS A 74 1.94 -0.81 -16.30
C LYS A 74 0.76 -1.68 -15.88
N LEU A 75 0.14 -1.38 -14.74
CA LEU A 75 -0.91 -2.20 -14.13
C LEU A 75 -2.27 -1.50 -14.11
N GLY A 76 -2.29 -0.17 -14.25
CA GLY A 76 -3.49 0.66 -14.24
C GLY A 76 -3.76 1.33 -12.89
N SER A 77 -4.60 2.38 -12.91
CA SER A 77 -4.86 3.25 -11.76
C SER A 77 -5.38 2.54 -10.51
N LYS A 78 -6.08 1.40 -10.67
CA LYS A 78 -6.60 0.60 -9.54
C LYS A 78 -5.51 0.07 -8.59
N TYR A 79 -4.24 0.06 -9.02
CA TYR A 79 -3.10 -0.39 -8.19
C TYR A 79 -2.37 0.76 -7.48
N VAL A 80 -2.78 2.01 -7.73
CA VAL A 80 -2.18 3.21 -7.11
C VAL A 80 -3.19 4.08 -6.38
N VAL A 81 -4.47 3.92 -6.68
CA VAL A 81 -5.57 4.46 -5.89
C VAL A 81 -5.67 3.63 -4.62
N GLY A 82 -5.76 4.30 -3.47
CA GLY A 82 -6.01 3.61 -2.20
C GLY A 82 -7.31 2.81 -2.29
N ARG A 83 -7.24 1.49 -2.09
CA ARG A 83 -8.44 0.65 -2.01
C ARG A 83 -9.14 0.95 -0.69
N SER A 84 -10.35 1.49 -0.75
CA SER A 84 -11.26 1.41 0.40
C SER A 84 -11.62 -0.06 0.58
N LEU A 85 -11.21 -0.65 1.70
CA LEU A 85 -11.67 -1.98 2.08
C LEU A 85 -13.08 -1.83 2.64
N ASP A 86 -14.05 -2.45 1.99
CA ASP A 86 -15.39 -2.58 2.55
C ASP A 86 -15.38 -3.76 3.52
N PHE A 87 -15.70 -3.48 4.78
CA PHE A 87 -15.64 -4.48 5.84
C PHE A 87 -16.62 -5.63 5.57
N ALA A 88 -17.87 -5.32 5.18
CA ALA A 88 -18.90 -6.33 4.94
C ALA A 88 -18.49 -7.31 3.84
N THR A 89 -18.06 -6.79 2.67
CA THR A 89 -17.59 -7.64 1.57
C THR A 89 -16.40 -8.50 1.98
N THR A 90 -15.42 -7.93 2.68
CA THR A 90 -14.22 -8.66 3.10
C THR A 90 -14.55 -9.73 4.15
N PHE A 91 -15.54 -9.47 5.02
CA PHE A 91 -16.00 -10.42 6.03
C PHE A 91 -16.76 -11.59 5.41
N GLU A 92 -17.63 -11.33 4.42
CA GLU A 92 -18.33 -12.38 3.68
C GLU A 92 -17.37 -13.28 2.86
N GLU A 93 -16.28 -12.71 2.34
CA GLU A 93 -15.22 -13.47 1.68
C GLU A 93 -14.34 -14.27 2.67
N SER A 94 -14.39 -13.93 3.96
CA SER A 94 -13.62 -14.64 5.00
C SER A 94 -14.35 -15.89 5.48
N GLY A 95 -13.64 -17.01 5.52
CA GLY A 95 -14.15 -18.26 6.10
C GLY A 95 -13.74 -18.42 7.56
N PRO A 96 -14.34 -19.37 8.31
CA PRO A 96 -13.98 -19.66 9.70
C PRO A 96 -12.49 -20.03 9.91
N ALA A 97 -11.82 -20.51 8.85
CA ALA A 97 -10.41 -20.85 8.86
C ALA A 97 -9.46 -19.66 8.54
N ALA A 98 -10.00 -18.49 8.17
CA ALA A 98 -9.25 -17.31 7.77
C ALA A 98 -9.57 -16.14 8.74
N PRO A 99 -8.82 -16.00 9.86
CA PRO A 99 -9.06 -14.92 10.82
C PRO A 99 -8.76 -13.54 10.21
N MET A 100 -9.58 -12.54 10.55
CA MET A 100 -9.40 -11.16 10.11
C MET A 100 -8.68 -10.36 11.19
N PHE A 101 -7.68 -9.56 10.78
CA PHE A 101 -6.91 -8.71 11.69
C PHE A 101 -7.08 -7.24 11.33
N PHE A 102 -7.25 -6.39 12.34
CA PHE A 102 -7.23 -4.94 12.20
C PHE A 102 -5.90 -4.38 12.69
N ILE A 103 -5.26 -3.54 11.87
CA ILE A 103 -4.06 -2.80 12.24
C ILE A 103 -4.49 -1.36 12.53
N LEU A 104 -4.47 -0.98 13.81
CA LEU A 104 -5.03 0.28 14.26
C LEU A 104 -3.96 1.35 14.37
N SER A 105 -4.21 2.48 13.70
CA SER A 105 -3.56 3.73 14.05
C SER A 105 -4.20 4.30 15.32
N PRO A 106 -3.46 5.05 16.16
CA PRO A 106 -4.02 5.66 17.35
C PRO A 106 -5.28 6.48 17.04
N GLY A 107 -6.34 6.31 17.83
CA GLY A 107 -7.61 7.03 17.69
C GLY A 107 -8.58 6.47 16.64
N VAL A 108 -8.24 5.36 15.97
CA VAL A 108 -9.16 4.63 15.08
C VAL A 108 -9.85 3.53 15.87
N ASP A 109 -11.19 3.53 15.85
CA ASP A 109 -12.04 2.52 16.49
C ASP A 109 -12.71 1.63 15.43
N PRO A 110 -12.19 0.42 15.18
CA PRO A 110 -12.72 -0.50 14.18
C PRO A 110 -13.99 -1.22 14.65
N LEU A 111 -14.33 -1.15 15.95
CA LEU A 111 -15.47 -1.87 16.51
C LEU A 111 -16.78 -1.37 15.91
N LYS A 112 -16.85 -0.10 15.53
CA LYS A 112 -18.05 0.48 14.89
C LYS A 112 -18.44 -0.22 13.60
N ASP A 113 -17.46 -0.60 12.78
CA ASP A 113 -17.73 -1.30 11.51
C ASP A 113 -18.16 -2.76 11.77
N VAL A 114 -17.58 -3.40 12.79
CA VAL A 114 -17.99 -4.73 13.25
C VAL A 114 -19.40 -4.71 13.84
N GLU A 115 -19.71 -3.79 14.75
CA GLU A 115 -21.02 -3.64 15.37
C GLU A 115 -22.10 -3.30 14.35
N LYS A 116 -21.79 -2.43 13.38
CA LYS A 116 -22.72 -2.11 12.30
C LYS A 116 -23.06 -3.37 11.48
N HIS A 117 -22.04 -4.14 11.09
CA HIS A 117 -22.25 -5.37 10.35
C HIS A 117 -22.99 -6.43 11.17
N ASP A 118 -22.63 -6.63 12.43
CA ASP A 118 -23.29 -7.60 13.32
C ASP A 118 -24.76 -7.25 13.52
N ASN A 119 -25.13 -5.97 13.64
CA ASN A 119 -26.53 -5.55 13.69
C ASN A 119 -27.29 -5.87 12.39
N GLU A 120 -26.67 -5.62 11.22
CA GLU A 120 -27.26 -5.97 9.93
C GLU A 120 -27.41 -7.51 9.79
N VAL A 121 -26.43 -8.30 10.24
CA VAL A 121 -26.42 -9.76 10.14
C VAL A 121 -27.33 -10.44 11.17
N HIS A 122 -27.47 -9.89 12.39
CA HIS A 122 -28.41 -10.39 13.40
C HIS A 122 -29.87 -10.22 12.96
N THR A 123 -30.20 -9.13 12.27
CA THR A 123 -31.54 -8.99 11.67
C THR A 123 -31.85 -10.03 10.60
N ALA A 124 -30.81 -10.68 10.03
CA ALA A 124 -30.90 -11.72 9.02
C ALA A 124 -30.69 -13.16 9.54
N GLY A 125 -30.47 -13.36 10.85
CA GLY A 125 -30.37 -14.69 11.48
C GLY A 125 -29.10 -15.50 11.14
N ARG A 126 -27.96 -14.84 10.91
CA ARG A 126 -26.67 -15.46 10.53
C ARG A 126 -25.64 -15.46 11.67
N ALA A 127 -24.53 -16.20 11.45
CA ALA A 127 -23.34 -16.30 12.31
C ALA A 127 -22.85 -14.93 12.83
N GLY A 128 -22.55 -14.83 14.13
CA GLY A 128 -22.06 -13.61 14.77
C GLY A 128 -20.53 -13.54 14.83
N SER A 129 -20.01 -12.35 15.16
CA SER A 129 -18.58 -12.08 15.20
C SER A 129 -18.03 -12.02 16.63
N ALA A 130 -16.81 -12.52 16.85
CA ALA A 130 -16.13 -12.43 18.15
C ALA A 130 -14.82 -11.65 18.01
N VAL A 131 -14.72 -10.53 18.74
CA VAL A 131 -13.52 -9.68 18.76
C VAL A 131 -12.65 -10.06 19.96
N ARG A 132 -11.35 -10.28 19.73
CA ARG A 132 -10.34 -10.36 20.80
C ARG A 132 -9.27 -9.29 20.61
N GLY A 133 -9.05 -8.49 21.65
CA GLY A 133 -7.97 -7.51 21.68
C GLY A 133 -6.64 -8.12 22.11
N THR A 134 -5.55 -7.69 21.48
CA THR A 134 -4.18 -7.96 21.93
C THR A 134 -3.50 -6.65 22.35
N ALA A 135 -2.51 -6.72 23.25
CA ALA A 135 -1.83 -5.55 23.81
C ALA A 135 -1.09 -4.67 22.77
N ALA A 136 -0.95 -5.13 21.52
CA ALA A 136 -0.22 -4.45 20.46
C ALA A 136 -1.10 -3.62 19.50
N GLY A 137 -2.36 -3.35 19.84
CA GLY A 137 -3.28 -2.59 18.97
C GLY A 137 -3.78 -3.38 17.76
N VAL A 138 -3.72 -4.72 17.85
CA VAL A 138 -4.28 -5.63 16.85
C VAL A 138 -5.54 -6.27 17.42
N LEU A 139 -6.66 -6.09 16.70
CA LEU A 139 -7.89 -6.82 16.97
C LEU A 139 -7.98 -8.02 16.02
N CYS A 140 -8.25 -9.19 16.59
CA CYS A 140 -8.54 -10.41 15.83
C CYS A 140 -10.05 -10.66 15.85
N LEU A 141 -10.61 -10.90 14.67
CA LEU A 141 -12.02 -11.19 14.48
C LEU A 141 -12.16 -12.62 13.94
N GLY A 142 -12.97 -13.43 14.63
CA GLY A 142 -13.32 -14.78 14.21
C GLY A 142 -14.79 -14.87 13.85
N VAL A 143 -15.09 -15.52 12.71
CA VAL A 143 -16.45 -15.96 12.38
C VAL A 143 -16.78 -17.11 13.32
N THR A 144 -17.84 -16.96 14.13
CA THR A 144 -18.33 -18.05 14.98
C THR A 144 -19.52 -18.72 14.31
N ASP A 145 -19.55 -20.05 14.26
CA ASP A 145 -20.75 -20.77 13.82
C ASP A 145 -21.97 -20.30 14.63
N PRO A 146 -23.16 -20.16 14.01
CA PRO A 146 -24.36 -19.78 14.73
C PRO A 146 -24.62 -20.82 15.81
N LYS A 147 -24.41 -20.47 17.08
CA LYS A 147 -24.73 -21.36 18.18
C LYS A 147 -26.26 -21.43 18.31
N PRO A 148 -26.86 -22.62 18.30
CA PRO A 148 -28.23 -22.77 18.76
C PRO A 148 -28.21 -22.49 20.27
N ASP A 149 -28.91 -21.43 20.68
CA ASP A 149 -29.39 -21.16 22.03
C ASP A 149 -28.37 -21.35 23.16
N GLN A 150 -27.57 -20.34 23.48
CA GLN A 150 -26.90 -20.28 24.79
C GLN A 150 -26.74 -18.86 25.33
N GLU A 151 -27.17 -18.69 26.59
CA GLU A 151 -27.13 -17.47 27.39
C GLU A 151 -25.77 -16.77 27.34
N ILE A 152 -25.83 -15.44 27.25
CA ILE A 152 -24.68 -14.55 27.34
C ILE A 152 -24.09 -14.66 28.76
N SER A 153 -23.07 -15.50 28.93
CA SER A 153 -22.25 -15.49 30.14
C SER A 153 -21.12 -14.49 29.95
N SER A 154 -21.25 -13.33 30.61
CA SER A 154 -20.15 -12.38 30.77
C SER A 154 -19.08 -13.02 31.66
N HIS A 155 -18.02 -13.53 31.04
CA HIS A 155 -16.77 -13.83 31.72
C HIS A 155 -15.71 -12.85 31.25
N GLU A 156 -15.55 -11.77 32.02
CA GLU A 156 -14.35 -10.93 32.00
C GLU A 156 -13.17 -11.79 32.43
N HIS A 157 -12.39 -12.28 31.47
CA HIS A 157 -11.05 -12.76 31.77
C HIS A 157 -10.10 -11.57 31.76
N ARG A 158 -9.77 -11.08 32.97
CA ARG A 158 -8.57 -10.28 33.22
C ARG A 158 -7.36 -11.04 32.66
N ILE A 159 -6.68 -10.46 31.68
CA ILE A 159 -5.35 -10.90 31.26
C ILE A 159 -4.33 -10.08 32.07
N ILE A 160 -3.47 -10.81 32.76
CA ILE A 160 -2.33 -10.35 33.57
C ILE A 160 -1.25 -9.73 32.65
#